data_AF-A0A820TF48-F1
#
_entry.id   AF-A0A820TF48-F1
#
_cell.length_a   1.000
_cell.length_b   1.000
_cell.length_c   1.000
_cell.angle_alpha   90.00
_cell.angle_beta   90.00
_cell.angle_gamma   90.00
#
_symmetry.space_group_name_H-M   'P 1'
#
loop_
_entity.id
_entity.type
_entity.pdbx_description
1 polymer ?
#
loop_
_entity_poly.entity_id
_entity_poly.type
_entity_poly.pdbx_seq_one_letter_code
_entity_poly.pdbx_strand_id
1 'polypeptide(L)'
;MIDRLMKRRGMVDAMFTKRDWKGLTVAQEMKIRSLAFNYDDWEMLDALRVSLDPFDRVTTILSGDYPTQSLSYYALQTLEESVQ
;
A
#
# COMPACT_ATOMS: atom_id res chain seq x y z
N MET A 1 2.59 -4.21 -3.65
CA MET A 1 1.24 -3.82 -4.21
C MET A 1 0.84 -2.41 -3.78
N ILE A 2 1.05 -2.07 -2.51
CA ILE A 2 0.78 -0.75 -1.92
C ILE A 2 1.55 0.37 -2.63
N ASP A 3 2.80 0.16 -3.06
CA ASP A 3 3.57 1.18 -3.81
C ASP A 3 2.88 1.63 -5.09
N ARG A 4 2.25 0.69 -5.82
CA ARG A 4 1.54 1.00 -7.06
C ARG A 4 0.32 1.88 -6.79
N LEU A 5 -0.35 1.67 -5.66
CA LEU A 5 -1.49 2.47 -5.22
C LEU A 5 -1.02 3.85 -4.76
N MET A 6 0.02 3.93 -3.92
CA MET A 6 0.57 5.19 -3.42
C MET A 6 1.11 6.09 -4.54
N LYS A 7 1.80 5.53 -5.56
CA LYS A 7 2.23 6.28 -6.74
C LYS A 7 1.08 6.91 -7.53
N ARG A 8 -0.14 6.39 -7.37
CA ARG A 8 -1.36 6.88 -8.02
C ARG A 8 -2.23 7.71 -7.09
N ARG A 9 -1.80 8.03 -5.87
CA ARG A 9 -2.56 8.83 -4.89
C ARG A 9 -3.18 10.09 -5.51
N GLY A 10 -2.37 10.91 -6.19
CA GLY A 10 -2.89 12.13 -6.83
C GLY A 10 -3.95 11.88 -7.91
N MET A 11 -3.91 10.74 -8.60
CA MET A 11 -4.95 10.34 -9.55
C MET A 11 -6.21 9.88 -8.82
N VAL A 12 -6.07 9.08 -7.76
CA VAL A 12 -7.18 8.63 -6.92
C VAL A 12 -7.90 9.82 -6.30
N ASP A 13 -7.16 10.72 -5.66
CA ASP A 13 -7.71 11.93 -5.04
C ASP A 13 -8.40 12.83 -6.09
N ALA A 14 -7.83 12.93 -7.30
CA ALA A 14 -8.44 13.69 -8.40
C ALA A 14 -9.77 13.09 -8.89
N MET A 15 -9.95 11.77 -8.83
CA MET A 15 -11.23 11.13 -9.21
C MET A 15 -12.38 11.58 -8.32
N PHE A 16 -12.11 11.87 -7.04
CA PHE A 16 -13.11 12.29 -6.06
C PHE A 16 -13.27 13.81 -5.95
N THR A 17 -12.20 14.58 -6.20
CA THR A 17 -12.19 16.05 -6.04
C THR A 17 -12.51 16.84 -7.31
N LYS A 18 -12.16 16.32 -8.50
CA LYS A 18 -12.26 17.09 -9.77
C LYS A 18 -13.38 16.64 -10.71
N ARG A 19 -14.14 15.60 -10.35
CA ARG A 19 -15.30 15.18 -11.14
C ARG A 19 -16.50 16.03 -10.80
N ASP A 20 -17.04 16.69 -11.83
CA ASP A 20 -18.37 17.26 -11.79
C ASP A 20 -19.36 16.09 -11.95
N TRP A 21 -19.97 15.64 -10.86
CA TRP A 21 -20.82 14.44 -10.82
C TRP A 21 -22.23 14.71 -11.37
N LYS A 22 -22.29 15.33 -12.55
CA LYS A 22 -23.55 15.73 -13.19
C LYS A 22 -24.46 14.52 -13.37
N GLY A 23 -25.70 14.65 -12.87
CA GLY A 23 -26.73 13.60 -12.95
C GLY A 23 -26.83 12.70 -11.72
N LEU A 24 -25.97 12.87 -10.71
CA LEU A 24 -26.15 12.20 -9.42
C LEU A 24 -27.04 13.00 -8.47
N THR A 25 -27.78 12.29 -7.63
CA THR A 25 -28.47 12.91 -6.50
C THR A 25 -27.47 13.28 -5.39
N VAL A 26 -27.85 14.22 -4.51
CA VAL A 26 -27.02 14.64 -3.37
C VAL A 26 -26.62 13.45 -2.49
N ALA A 27 -27.52 12.50 -2.28
CA ALA A 27 -27.23 11.30 -1.50
C ALA A 27 -26.19 10.38 -2.17
N GLN A 28 -26.23 10.26 -3.50
CA GLN A 28 -25.24 9.49 -4.27
C GLN A 28 -23.88 10.19 -4.25
N GLU A 29 -23.85 11.51 -4.38
CA GLU A 29 -22.61 12.28 -4.29
C GLU A 29 -21.96 12.14 -2.91
N MET A 30 -22.74 12.25 -1.82
CA MET A 30 -22.22 12.04 -0.47
C MET A 30 -21.66 10.63 -0.28
N LYS A 31 -22.34 9.60 -0.79
CA LYS A 31 -21.87 8.21 -0.71
C LYS A 31 -20.57 7.97 -1.49
N ILE A 32 -20.38 8.66 -2.61
CA ILE A 32 -19.13 8.56 -3.39
C ILE A 32 -18.00 9.31 -2.67
N ARG A 33 -18.27 10.50 -2.13
CA ARG A 33 -17.29 11.25 -1.35
C ARG A 33 -16.85 10.50 -0.09
N SER A 34 -17.74 9.74 0.55
CA SER A 34 -17.37 8.90 1.71
C SER A 34 -16.51 7.67 1.34
N LEU A 35 -16.38 7.33 0.06
CA LEU A 35 -15.47 6.27 -0.41
C LEU A 35 -14.08 6.79 -0.76
N ALA A 36 -13.89 8.12 -0.75
CA ALA A 36 -12.58 8.69 -0.95
C ALA A 36 -11.70 8.39 0.27
N PHE A 37 -10.46 7.99 0.02
CA PHE A 37 -9.47 7.88 1.08
C PHE A 37 -9.25 9.24 1.72
N ASN A 38 -9.34 9.29 3.04
CA ASN A 38 -8.99 10.47 3.82
C ASN A 38 -7.48 10.48 4.12
N TYR A 39 -7.01 11.48 4.87
CA TYR A 39 -5.61 11.60 5.24
C TYR A 39 -5.11 10.39 6.04
N ASP A 40 -5.88 9.98 7.05
CA ASP A 40 -5.53 8.88 7.96
C ASP A 40 -5.44 7.54 7.22
N ASP A 41 -6.30 7.31 6.23
CA ASP A 41 -6.24 6.10 5.40
C ASP A 41 -4.92 6.03 4.61
N TRP A 42 -4.47 7.18 4.08
CA TRP A 42 -3.20 7.26 3.35
C TRP A 42 -2.00 7.09 4.29
N GLU A 43 -2.05 7.61 5.50
CA GLU A 43 -1.03 7.35 6.53
C GLU A 43 -1.00 5.88 6.93
N MET A 44 -2.17 5.26 7.14
CA MET A 44 -2.26 3.84 7.45
C MET A 44 -1.64 2.99 6.33
N LEU A 45 -1.90 3.32 5.06
CA LEU A 45 -1.29 2.64 3.91
C LEU A 45 0.23 2.81 3.87
N ASP A 46 0.76 3.98 4.24
CA ASP A 46 2.21 4.18 4.31
C ASP A 46 2.86 3.42 5.47
N ALA A 47 2.21 3.40 6.64
CA ALA A 47 2.66 2.59 7.77
C ALA A 47 2.66 1.08 7.43
N LEU A 48 1.61 0.60 6.76
CA LEU A 48 1.53 -0.78 6.26
C LEU A 48 2.62 -1.07 5.23
N ARG A 49 2.92 -0.13 4.33
CA ARG A 49 4.02 -0.27 3.37
C ARG A 49 5.35 -0.47 4.08
N VAL A 50 5.65 0.36 5.07
CA VAL A 50 6.90 0.27 5.85
C VAL A 50 6.98 -1.04 6.62
N SER A 51 5.88 -1.47 7.25
CA SER A 51 5.84 -2.72 8.01
C SER A 51 5.98 -3.97 7.14
N LEU A 52 5.49 -3.93 5.90
CA LEU A 52 5.51 -5.08 4.98
C LEU A 52 6.76 -5.14 4.09
N ASP A 53 7.51 -4.04 3.94
CA ASP A 53 8.72 -3.98 3.10
C ASP A 53 9.76 -5.07 3.43
N PRO A 54 10.07 -5.37 4.71
CA PRO A 54 11.00 -6.44 5.06
C PRO A 54 10.53 -7.81 4.55
N PHE A 55 9.23 -8.09 4.63
CA PHE A 55 8.65 -9.35 4.17
C PHE A 55 8.69 -9.48 2.64
N ASP A 56 8.46 -8.38 1.91
CA ASP A 56 8.54 -8.38 0.43
C ASP A 56 9.97 -8.67 -0.04
N ARG A 57 10.98 -8.10 0.63
CA ARG A 57 12.41 -8.37 0.36
C ARG A 57 12.76 -9.84 0.61
N VAL A 58 12.35 -10.37 1.75
CA VAL A 58 12.63 -11.75 2.16
C VAL A 58 11.96 -12.75 1.24
N THR A 59 10.68 -12.56 0.94
CA THR A 59 9.93 -13.45 0.04
C THR A 59 10.48 -13.40 -1.38
N THR A 60 10.87 -12.23 -1.89
CA THR A 60 11.56 -12.11 -3.18
C THR A 60 12.82 -12.98 -3.22
N ILE A 61 13.65 -12.91 -2.19
CA ILE A 61 14.91 -13.66 -2.10
C ILE A 61 14.67 -15.17 -1.94
N LEU A 62 13.71 -15.57 -1.11
CA LEU A 62 13.42 -16.97 -0.84
C LEU A 62 12.58 -17.65 -1.93
N SER A 63 11.92 -16.88 -2.79
CA SER A 63 11.12 -17.41 -3.91
C SER A 63 11.94 -17.91 -5.11
N GLY A 64 13.28 -17.74 -5.09
CA GLY A 64 14.16 -18.30 -6.11
C GLY A 64 14.21 -19.83 -6.05
N ASP A 65 14.56 -20.49 -7.16
CA ASP A 65 14.43 -21.96 -7.33
C ASP A 65 15.20 -22.83 -6.31
N TYR A 66 16.17 -22.28 -5.57
CA TYR A 66 16.83 -22.97 -4.45
C TYR A 66 17.40 -21.94 -3.45
N PRO A 67 16.66 -21.56 -2.39
CA PRO A 67 17.22 -20.69 -1.36
C PRO A 67 18.37 -21.42 -0.66
N THR A 68 19.58 -20.89 -0.76
CA THR A 68 20.73 -21.41 -0.02
C THR A 68 20.58 -21.11 1.46
N GLN A 69 21.28 -21.86 2.32
CA GLN A 69 21.30 -21.62 3.76
C GLN A 69 21.72 -20.18 4.12
N SER A 70 22.61 -19.58 3.32
CA SER A 70 23.01 -18.17 3.46
C SER A 70 21.88 -17.18 3.15
N LEU A 71 21.04 -17.46 2.14
CA LEU A 71 19.87 -16.63 1.83
C LEU A 71 18.81 -16.74 2.92
N SER A 72 18.61 -17.93 3.48
CA SER A 72 17.74 -18.14 4.65
C SER A 72 18.23 -17.38 5.88
N TYR A 73 19.54 -17.36 6.13
CA TYR A 73 20.11 -16.60 7.25
C TYR A 73 19.96 -15.09 7.06
N TYR A 74 20.25 -14.58 5.86
CA TYR A 74 20.03 -13.19 5.50
C TYR A 74 18.55 -12.77 5.67
N ALA A 75 17.63 -13.64 5.25
CA ALA A 75 16.20 -13.40 5.40
C ALA A 75 15.78 -13.26 6.87
N LEU A 76 16.26 -14.16 7.74
CA LEU A 76 15.97 -14.09 9.18
C LEU A 76 16.52 -12.82 9.81
N GLN A 77 17.78 -12.46 9.50
CA GLN A 77 18.39 -11.24 10.01
C GLN A 77 17.62 -9.98 9.56
N THR A 78 17.19 -9.93 8.30
CA THR A 78 16.40 -8.81 7.76
C THR A 78 15.07 -8.63 8.51
N LEU A 79 14.42 -9.73 8.91
CA LEU A 79 13.20 -9.67 9.71
C LEU A 79 13.47 -9.25 11.15
N GLU A 80 14.54 -9.77 11.76
CA GLU A 80 14.91 -9.45 13.14
C GLU A 80 15.25 -7.96 13.33
N GLU A 81 16.02 -7.38 12.40
CA GLU A 81 16.36 -5.95 12.40
C GLU A 81 15.14 -5.06 12.15
N SER A 82 14.08 -5.57 11.50
CA SER A 82 12.87 -4.80 11.20
C SER A 82 11.89 -4.65 12.38
N VAL A 83 12.13 -5.39 13.47
CA VAL A 83 11.28 -5.39 14.68
C VAL A 83 11.91 -4.56 15.82
N GLN A 84 13.18 -4.17 15.70
CA GLN A 84 13.91 -3.34 16.68
C GLN A 84 13.73 -1.84 16.41
#